data_AF-A0A4S4LG30-F1
#
_entry.id   AF-A0A4S4LG30-F1
#
_cell.length_a   1.000
_cell.length_b   1.000
_cell.length_c   1.000
_cell.angle_alpha   90.00
_cell.angle_beta   90.00
_cell.angle_gamma   90.00
#
_symmetry.space_group_name_H-M   'P 1'
#
loop_
_entity.id
_entity.type
_entity.pdbx_description
1 polymer ?
#
loop_
_entity_poly.entity_id
_entity_poly.type
_entity_poly.pdbx_seq_one_letter_code
_entity_poly.pdbx_strand_id
1 'polypeptide(L)'
;MRDAYACRQTIVSTFFSKGISSLLCVSGTKHKDICRILLGLVVGLQLPNNLSPCHLIRAIHALLDFTYLAQYPSHSTETLQYMENALHQFYDNKDILVQLGVRDNFKIPKLHSLWHFATSIMLFRTPDNYDTVYTEHLHIDLAKDAYRTMN
;
A
#
# COMPACT_ATOMS: atom_id res chain seq x y z
N MET A 1 -35.21 5.32 7.79
CA MET A 1 -34.52 5.98 6.67
C MET A 1 -33.53 6.95 7.29
N ARG A 2 -32.23 6.74 7.00
CA ARG A 2 -31.04 7.49 7.45
C ARG A 2 -30.62 7.27 8.91
N ASP A 3 -29.57 6.48 9.10
CA ASP A 3 -28.42 6.80 9.95
C ASP A 3 -27.33 5.72 9.76
N ALA A 4 -26.07 6.13 9.93
CA ALA A 4 -24.85 5.30 9.99
C ALA A 4 -24.07 4.98 8.69
N TYR A 5 -23.58 6.00 7.98
CA TYR A 5 -22.31 5.90 7.21
C TYR A 5 -21.55 7.23 7.21
N ALA A 6 -21.32 7.80 8.38
CA ALA A 6 -20.33 8.87 8.54
C ALA A 6 -19.13 8.27 9.29
N CYS A 7 -18.27 7.56 8.56
CA CYS A 7 -16.93 7.25 9.03
C CYS A 7 -16.19 8.59 9.12
N ARG A 8 -16.24 9.24 10.29
CA ARG A 8 -15.31 10.33 10.60
C ARG A 8 -13.92 9.71 10.62
N GLN A 9 -13.19 9.80 9.51
CA GLN A 9 -11.74 9.67 9.53
C GLN A 9 -11.21 10.88 10.31
N THR A 10 -11.17 10.78 11.64
CA THR A 10 -10.36 11.69 12.44
C THR A 10 -8.93 11.56 11.94
N ILE A 11 -8.36 12.66 11.44
CA ILE A 11 -6.96 12.72 10.97
C ILE A 11 -6.09 12.65 12.22
N VAL A 12 -5.77 11.44 12.66
CA VAL A 12 -4.71 11.17 13.63
C VAL A 12 -3.59 10.51 12.85
N SER A 13 -2.55 11.27 12.51
CA SER A 13 -1.29 10.72 12.01
C SER A 13 -0.38 10.46 13.20
N THR A 14 0.08 9.22 13.38
CA THR A 14 1.09 8.94 14.42
C THR A 14 2.39 9.72 14.17
N PHE A 15 2.91 10.36 15.22
CA PHE A 15 4.20 11.05 15.17
C PHE A 15 5.34 10.04 15.29
N PHE A 16 6.19 9.96 14.27
CA PHE A 16 7.36 9.07 14.23
C PHE A 16 8.59 9.75 14.86
N SER A 17 8.68 9.76 16.19
CA SER A 17 9.79 10.43 16.92
C SER A 17 11.19 9.90 16.61
N LYS A 18 11.31 8.64 16.16
CA LYS A 18 12.57 7.98 15.77
C LYS A 18 12.67 7.73 14.25
N GLY A 19 11.85 8.43 13.45
CA GLY A 19 11.74 8.19 12.01
C GLY A 19 11.07 6.86 11.66
N ILE A 20 10.94 6.60 10.36
CA ILE A 20 10.22 5.42 9.82
C ILE A 20 11.17 4.23 9.63
N SER A 21 12.47 4.49 9.45
CA SER A 21 13.49 3.48 9.12
C SER A 21 13.75 2.45 10.21
N SER A 22 13.37 2.73 11.46
CA SER A 22 13.58 1.82 12.61
C SER A 22 12.42 0.85 12.85
N LEU A 23 11.34 0.94 12.06
CA LEU A 23 10.15 0.11 12.26
C LEU A 23 10.36 -1.31 11.72
N LEU A 24 10.26 -2.29 12.62
CA LEU A 24 10.18 -3.72 12.30
C LEU A 24 8.74 -4.19 12.54
N CYS A 25 8.18 -4.98 11.62
CA CYS A 25 6.81 -5.49 11.68
C CYS A 25 5.73 -4.39 11.77
N VAL A 26 5.53 -3.66 10.67
CA VAL A 26 4.59 -2.54 10.57
C VAL A 26 3.14 -3.05 10.50
N SER A 27 2.33 -2.77 11.52
CA SER A 27 0.87 -3.02 11.50
C SER A 27 0.17 -2.24 10.38
N GLY A 28 -0.97 -2.72 9.89
CA GLY A 28 -1.75 -2.03 8.85
C GLY A 28 -2.09 -0.56 9.17
N THR A 29 -2.38 -0.24 10.44
CA THR A 29 -2.63 1.15 10.87
C THR A 29 -1.38 2.03 10.69
N LYS A 30 -0.21 1.56 11.12
CA LYS A 30 1.06 2.27 10.92
C LYS A 30 1.40 2.40 9.43
N HIS A 31 1.11 1.38 8.62
CA HIS A 31 1.31 1.45 7.18
C HIS A 31 0.46 2.57 6.55
N LYS A 32 -0.81 2.70 6.95
CA LYS A 32 -1.68 3.81 6.52
C LYS A 32 -1.12 5.18 6.91
N ASP A 33 -0.62 5.32 8.14
CA ASP A 33 -0.04 6.58 8.60
C ASP A 33 1.24 6.94 7.84
N ILE A 34 2.08 5.95 7.50
CA ILE A 34 3.23 6.15 6.61
C ILE A 34 2.78 6.64 5.24
N CYS A 35 1.79 5.98 4.62
CA CYS A 35 1.24 6.38 3.32
C CYS A 35 0.74 7.83 3.29
N ARG A 36 0.17 8.34 4.41
CA ARG A 36 -0.35 9.71 4.51
C ARG A 36 0.74 10.78 4.50
N ILE A 37 1.88 10.51 5.13
CA ILE A 37 2.97 11.49 5.24
C ILE A 37 3.94 11.42 4.05
N LEU A 38 3.99 10.29 3.35
CA LEU A 38 5.01 10.00 2.34
C LEU A 38 5.00 11.00 1.19
N LEU A 39 3.82 11.37 0.67
CA LEU A 39 3.72 12.36 -0.40
C LEU A 39 4.19 13.75 0.06
N GLY A 40 3.83 14.17 1.28
CA GLY A 40 4.25 15.45 1.85
C GLY A 40 5.76 15.53 2.03
N LEU A 41 6.40 14.44 2.45
CA LEU A 41 7.85 14.35 2.54
C LEU A 41 8.51 14.52 1.16
N VAL A 42 7.97 13.84 0.15
CA VAL A 42 8.53 13.84 -1.21
C VAL A 42 8.44 15.19 -1.89
N VAL A 43 7.33 15.91 -1.71
CA VAL A 43 7.15 17.25 -2.27
C VAL A 43 8.19 18.24 -1.73
N GLY A 44 8.65 18.05 -0.48
CA GLY A 44 9.69 18.87 0.14
C GLY A 44 11.12 18.45 -0.19
N LEU A 45 11.34 17.36 -0.92
CA LEU A 45 12.70 16.88 -1.24
C LEU A 45 13.33 17.69 -2.38
N GLN A 46 14.56 18.15 -2.13
CA GLN A 46 15.43 18.68 -3.19
C GLN A 46 16.17 17.52 -3.83
N LEU A 47 15.95 17.30 -5.13
CA LEU A 47 16.59 16.21 -5.85
C LEU A 47 17.98 16.60 -6.36
N PRO A 48 18.97 15.69 -6.25
CA PRO A 48 20.29 15.89 -6.85
C PRO A 48 20.20 15.90 -8.38
N ASN A 49 21.24 16.44 -9.04
CA ASN A 49 21.46 16.35 -10.49
C ASN A 49 20.37 16.98 -11.38
N ASN A 50 19.65 17.99 -10.88
CA ASN A 50 18.59 18.69 -11.62
C ASN A 50 17.46 17.76 -12.12
N LEU A 51 17.28 16.62 -11.44
CA LEU A 51 16.20 15.69 -11.72
C LEU A 51 14.85 16.33 -11.39
N SER A 52 13.86 16.13 -12.26
CA SER A 52 12.53 16.69 -12.06
C SER A 52 11.83 16.03 -10.86
N PRO A 53 11.46 16.79 -9.80
CA PRO A 53 10.66 16.26 -8.69
C PRO A 53 9.31 15.73 -9.14
N CYS A 54 8.80 16.21 -10.30
CA CYS A 54 7.53 15.80 -10.85
C CYS A 54 7.44 14.30 -11.11
N HIS A 55 8.50 13.68 -11.64
CA HIS A 55 8.48 12.23 -11.89
C HIS A 55 8.46 11.44 -10.58
N LEU A 56 9.22 11.88 -9.57
CA LEU A 56 9.21 11.24 -8.25
C LEU A 56 7.84 11.37 -7.58
N ILE A 57 7.26 12.57 -7.60
CA ILE A 57 5.92 12.83 -7.05
C ILE A 57 4.89 11.97 -7.78
N ARG A 58 4.90 11.92 -9.11
CA ARG A 58 3.97 11.10 -9.91
C ARG A 58 4.10 9.61 -9.61
N ALA A 59 5.31 9.07 -9.57
CA ALA A 59 5.53 7.66 -9.25
C ALA A 59 4.96 7.32 -7.87
N ILE A 60 5.28 8.14 -6.87
CA ILE A 60 4.85 7.91 -5.50
C ILE A 60 3.35 8.09 -5.33
N HIS A 61 2.77 9.13 -5.93
CA HIS A 61 1.33 9.38 -5.92
C HIS A 61 0.58 8.21 -6.56
N ALA A 62 1.03 7.76 -7.73
CA ALA A 62 0.42 6.65 -8.45
C ALA A 62 0.45 5.34 -7.66
N LEU A 63 1.54 5.05 -6.93
CA LEU A 63 1.62 3.88 -6.06
C LEU A 63 0.69 4.00 -4.84
N LEU A 64 0.53 5.21 -4.28
CA LEU A 64 -0.42 5.48 -3.20
C LEU A 64 -1.87 5.34 -3.69
N ASP A 65 -2.20 5.88 -4.85
CA ASP A 65 -3.53 5.75 -5.48
C ASP A 65 -3.89 4.27 -5.66
N PHE A 66 -2.99 3.48 -6.24
CA PHE A 66 -3.16 2.04 -6.36
C PHE A 66 -3.40 1.38 -4.99
N THR A 67 -2.59 1.73 -3.99
CA THR A 67 -2.68 1.16 -2.63
C THR A 67 -4.02 1.50 -1.96
N TYR A 68 -4.54 2.72 -2.15
CA TYR A 68 -5.84 3.11 -1.62
C TYR A 68 -7.00 2.45 -2.36
N LEU A 69 -6.93 2.39 -3.69
CA LEU A 69 -7.92 1.68 -4.50
C LEU A 69 -7.98 0.20 -4.12
N ALA A 70 -6.85 -0.47 -3.95
CA ALA A 70 -6.78 -1.88 -3.57
C ALA A 70 -7.41 -2.21 -2.21
N GLN A 71 -7.64 -1.21 -1.36
CA GLN A 71 -8.29 -1.34 -0.06
C GLN A 71 -9.81 -1.11 -0.11
N TYR A 72 -10.38 -0.84 -1.28
CA TYR A 72 -11.82 -0.64 -1.39
C TYR A 72 -12.56 -1.95 -1.10
N PRO A 73 -13.66 -1.91 -0.33
CA PRO A 73 -14.45 -3.10 -0.01
C PRO A 73 -15.20 -3.66 -1.23
N SER A 74 -15.29 -2.88 -2.31
CA SER A 74 -15.96 -3.25 -3.54
C SER A 74 -15.41 -2.44 -4.70
N HIS A 75 -15.37 -3.04 -5.89
CA HIS A 75 -14.89 -2.40 -7.10
C HIS A 75 -15.98 -2.29 -8.17
N SER A 76 -16.08 -1.12 -8.79
CA SER A 76 -16.75 -0.93 -10.08
C SER A 76 -15.73 -1.01 -11.23
N THR A 77 -16.22 -1.17 -12.46
CA THR A 77 -15.38 -1.10 -13.67
C THR A 77 -14.55 0.18 -13.73
N GLU A 78 -15.12 1.30 -13.29
CA GLU A 78 -14.42 2.59 -13.22
C GLU A 78 -13.27 2.55 -12.20
N THR A 79 -13.49 2.02 -10.99
CA THR A 79 -12.41 1.92 -9.99
C THR A 79 -11.31 0.96 -10.40
N LEU A 80 -11.62 -0.09 -11.16
CA LEU A 80 -10.62 -0.99 -11.73
C LEU A 80 -9.79 -0.27 -12.79
N GLN A 81 -10.43 0.53 -13.64
CA GLN A 81 -9.72 1.36 -14.62
C GLN A 81 -8.81 2.39 -13.93
N TYR A 82 -9.26 3.02 -12.84
CA TYR A 82 -8.38 3.90 -12.04
C TYR A 82 -7.18 3.15 -11.46
N MET A 83 -7.38 1.91 -11.04
CA MET A 83 -6.31 1.08 -10.48
C MET A 83 -5.27 0.71 -11.54
N GLU A 84 -5.70 0.33 -12.75
CA GLU A 84 -4.82 0.07 -13.89
C GLU A 84 -4.07 1.35 -14.31
N ASN A 85 -4.77 2.48 -14.42
CA ASN A 85 -4.17 3.76 -14.75
C ASN A 85 -3.11 4.18 -13.71
N ALA A 86 -3.38 3.98 -12.42
CA ALA A 86 -2.42 4.24 -11.35
C ALA A 86 -1.15 3.36 -11.50
N LEU A 87 -1.30 2.07 -11.84
CA LEU A 87 -0.13 1.24 -12.14
C LEU A 87 0.64 1.74 -13.35
N HIS A 88 -0.04 2.07 -14.45
CA HIS A 88 0.62 2.58 -15.65
C HIS A 88 1.43 3.84 -15.34
N GLN A 89 0.83 4.81 -14.62
CA GLN A 89 1.53 6.02 -14.19
C GLN A 89 2.74 5.71 -13.31
N PHE A 90 2.65 4.74 -12.40
CA PHE A 90 3.81 4.31 -11.62
C PHE A 90 4.92 3.75 -12.53
N TYR A 91 4.59 2.85 -13.45
CA TYR A 91 5.56 2.23 -14.36
C TYR A 91 6.20 3.23 -15.32
N ASP A 92 5.47 4.26 -15.77
CA ASP A 92 6.00 5.33 -16.62
C ASP A 92 6.98 6.26 -15.88
N ASN A 93 6.86 6.36 -14.55
CA ASN A 93 7.64 7.30 -13.76
C ASN A 93 8.68 6.65 -12.82
N LYS A 94 8.63 5.32 -12.59
CA LYS A 94 9.48 4.61 -11.61
C LYS A 94 10.98 4.73 -11.87
N ASP A 95 11.40 5.00 -13.10
CA ASP A 95 12.82 5.06 -13.47
C ASP A 95 13.57 6.16 -12.72
N ILE A 96 12.85 7.19 -12.24
CA ILE A 96 13.41 8.21 -11.34
C ILE A 96 14.01 7.60 -10.07
N LEU A 97 13.43 6.52 -9.54
CA LEU A 97 13.93 5.84 -8.34
C LEU A 97 15.23 5.08 -8.64
N VAL A 98 15.41 4.60 -9.87
CA VAL A 98 16.68 4.01 -10.33
C VAL A 98 17.72 5.11 -10.50
N GLN A 99 17.37 6.24 -11.12
CA GLN A 99 18.26 7.39 -11.31
C GLN A 99 18.74 7.99 -9.99
N LEU A 100 17.89 7.99 -8.97
CA LEU A 100 18.22 8.43 -7.60
C LEU A 100 19.05 7.40 -6.82
N GLY A 101 19.33 6.23 -7.39
CA GLY A 101 20.10 5.16 -6.74
C GLY A 101 19.35 4.48 -5.60
N VAL A 102 18.02 4.63 -5.51
CA VAL A 102 17.20 3.95 -4.50
C VAL A 102 17.21 2.44 -4.73
N ARG A 103 17.25 2.02 -6.01
CA ARG A 103 17.31 0.61 -6.39
C ARG A 103 17.83 0.41 -7.81
N ASP A 104 18.53 -0.70 -8.05
CA ASP A 104 19.08 -1.02 -9.38
C ASP A 104 18.01 -1.36 -10.43
N ASN A 105 16.95 -2.06 -10.01
CA ASN A 105 15.85 -2.44 -10.90
C ASN A 105 14.57 -2.79 -10.12
N PHE A 106 13.47 -2.88 -10.86
CA PHE A 106 12.13 -3.18 -10.37
C PHE A 106 11.63 -4.59 -10.75
N LYS A 107 12.53 -5.57 -10.96
CA LYS A 107 12.18 -6.98 -11.25
C LYS A 107 11.77 -7.71 -9.96
N ILE A 108 10.72 -7.22 -9.32
CA ILE A 108 10.25 -7.73 -8.03
C ILE A 108 8.96 -8.52 -8.29
N PRO A 109 8.89 -9.82 -7.97
CA PRO A 109 7.69 -10.62 -8.21
C PRO A 109 6.41 -10.00 -7.61
N LYS A 110 6.52 -9.43 -6.40
CA LYS A 110 5.40 -8.73 -5.73
C LYS A 110 4.94 -7.46 -6.45
N LEU A 111 5.83 -6.79 -7.17
CA LEU A 111 5.48 -5.61 -7.95
C LEU A 111 4.89 -6.00 -9.30
N HIS A 112 5.39 -7.09 -9.88
CA HIS A 112 4.84 -7.67 -11.10
C HIS A 112 3.42 -8.20 -10.87
N SER A 113 3.15 -8.85 -9.73
CA SER A 113 1.80 -9.35 -9.41
C SER A 113 0.73 -8.26 -9.39
N LEU A 114 1.10 -6.98 -9.20
CA LEU A 114 0.14 -5.88 -9.25
C LEU A 114 -0.53 -5.73 -10.62
N TRP A 115 0.17 -6.06 -11.72
CA TRP A 115 -0.41 -6.06 -13.07
C TRP A 115 -1.62 -6.98 -13.20
N HIS A 116 -1.69 -8.03 -12.39
CA HIS A 116 -2.78 -9.00 -12.40
C HIS A 116 -3.85 -8.69 -11.35
N PHE A 117 -3.71 -7.61 -10.59
CA PHE A 117 -4.59 -7.34 -9.44
C PHE A 117 -6.03 -7.02 -9.89
N ALA A 118 -6.19 -6.15 -10.89
CA ALA A 118 -7.51 -5.82 -11.45
C ALA A 118 -8.20 -7.05 -12.05
N THR A 119 -7.46 -7.85 -12.83
CA THR A 119 -7.96 -9.13 -13.38
C THR A 119 -8.35 -10.10 -12.28
N SER A 120 -7.54 -10.20 -11.22
CA SER A 120 -7.83 -11.08 -10.08
C SER A 120 -9.11 -10.65 -9.36
N ILE A 121 -9.33 -9.34 -9.16
CA ILE A 121 -10.57 -8.83 -8.57
C ILE A 121 -11.78 -9.20 -9.43
N MET A 122 -11.68 -9.10 -10.76
CA MET A 122 -12.80 -9.47 -11.64
C MET A 122 -13.13 -10.97 -11.58
N LEU A 123 -12.10 -11.83 -11.52
CA LEU A 123 -12.28 -13.28 -11.52
C LEU A 123 -12.67 -13.84 -10.15
N PHE A 124 -12.08 -13.30 -9.09
CA PHE A 124 -12.13 -13.88 -7.75
C PHE A 124 -12.90 -13.03 -6.73
N ARG A 125 -13.38 -11.85 -7.15
CA ARG A 125 -13.93 -10.79 -6.29
C ARG A 125 -12.85 -10.12 -5.44
N THR A 126 -13.29 -9.24 -4.56
CA THR A 126 -12.45 -8.39 -3.71
C THR A 126 -11.47 -9.20 -2.86
N PRO A 127 -10.28 -8.64 -2.60
CA PRO A 127 -9.19 -9.35 -1.91
C PRO A 127 -9.47 -9.64 -0.43
N ASP A 128 -10.46 -8.98 0.17
CA ASP A 128 -10.92 -9.24 1.54
C ASP A 128 -11.39 -10.69 1.74
N ASN A 129 -11.89 -11.34 0.70
CA ASN A 129 -12.26 -12.75 0.73
C ASN A 129 -11.08 -13.74 0.83
N TYR A 130 -9.83 -13.28 0.63
CA TYR A 130 -8.65 -14.15 0.57
C TYR A 130 -7.58 -13.79 1.60
N ASP A 131 -7.94 -13.02 2.64
CA ASP A 131 -6.99 -12.68 3.69
C ASP A 131 -6.62 -13.92 4.53
N THR A 132 -5.33 -14.09 4.80
CA THR A 132 -4.79 -15.17 5.63
C THR A 132 -5.02 -14.94 7.12
N VAL A 133 -5.56 -13.79 7.52
CA VAL A 133 -5.87 -13.46 8.92
C VAL A 133 -6.70 -14.55 9.60
N TYR A 134 -7.69 -15.14 8.92
CA TYR A 134 -8.51 -16.19 9.51
C TYR A 134 -7.70 -17.47 9.79
N THR A 135 -6.90 -17.91 8.81
CA THR A 135 -6.03 -19.09 8.97
C THR A 135 -4.90 -18.86 9.97
N GLU A 136 -4.37 -17.65 10.07
CA GLU A 136 -3.34 -17.26 11.05
C GLU A 136 -3.91 -17.30 12.48
N HIS A 137 -5.11 -16.76 12.70
CA HIS A 137 -5.80 -16.86 14.00
C HIS A 137 -6.05 -18.31 14.39
N LEU A 138 -6.56 -19.13 13.45
CA LEU A 138 -6.78 -20.54 13.68
C LEU A 138 -5.47 -21.27 14.06
N HIS A 139 -4.35 -20.91 13.43
CA HIS A 139 -3.05 -21.50 13.74
C HIS A 139 -2.53 -21.06 15.13
N ILE A 140 -2.83 -19.84 15.58
CA ILE A 140 -2.54 -19.40 16.96
C ILE A 140 -3.30 -20.27 17.95
N ASP A 141 -4.62 -20.37 17.79
CA ASP A 141 -5.49 -21.10 18.72
C ASP A 141 -5.14 -22.60 18.77
N LEU A 142 -5.00 -23.23 17.60
CA LEU A 142 -4.84 -24.69 17.51
C LEU A 142 -3.40 -25.18 17.74
N ALA A 143 -2.39 -24.38 17.42
CA ALA A 143 -1.00 -24.82 17.53
C ALA A 143 -0.26 -24.10 18.66
N LYS A 144 -0.25 -22.76 18.66
CA LYS A 144 0.59 -21.99 19.60
C LYS A 144 0.06 -22.06 21.02
N ASP A 145 -1.24 -21.87 21.21
CA ASP A 145 -1.84 -21.83 22.55
C ASP A 145 -2.02 -23.23 23.13
N ALA A 146 -2.38 -24.21 22.31
CA ALA A 146 -2.39 -25.63 22.69
C ALA A 146 -1.00 -26.12 23.15
N TYR A 147 0.08 -25.76 22.44
CA TYR A 147 1.44 -26.12 22.85
C TYR A 147 1.86 -25.41 24.14
N ARG A 148 1.49 -24.13 24.32
CA ARG A 148 1.76 -23.38 25.55
C ARG A 148 1.06 -23.93 26.78
N THR A 149 -0.12 -24.52 26.62
CA THR A 149 -0.86 -25.14 27.74
C THR A 149 -0.26 -26.47 28.19
N MET A 150 0.66 -27.06 27.41
CA MET A 150 1.32 -28.32 27.73
C MET A 150 2.67 -28.16 28.46
N ASN A 151 3.16 -26.93 28.65
CA ASN A 151 4.39 -26.60 29.40
C ASN A 151 4.05 -25.90 30.72
#